data_AF-A0A3C0SUV3-F1
#
_entry.id   AF-A0A3C0SUV3-F1
#
_cell.length_a   1.000
_cell.length_b   1.000
_cell.length_c   1.000
_cell.angle_alpha   90.00
_cell.angle_beta   90.00
_cell.angle_gamma   90.00
#
_symmetry.space_group_name_H-M   'P 1'
#
loop_
_entity.id
_entity.type
_entity.pdbx_description
1 polymer ?
#
loop_
_entity_poly.entity_id
_entity_poly.type
_entity_poly.pdbx_seq_one_letter_code
_entity_poly.pdbx_strand_id
1 'polypeptide(L)'
;MKKTIFIVFIIYVAAVSLACFLAPEQNLPRDNPVDPYNLDTSKEMISFSFTAANNVALGSDINGVIEGTDITAIVPYGTYVTALVANFTIAGIKIIVNGSEQISGTTPNDFTNPLWYVISAEDGGTLEYIVTVIVEPAAGEGKSHKANTVNFNMNFVPGKHTFIMGNDVEATTQEVTLTESFWMGETEVTQGLWEDVWGTTWPGTDPDGSGYGSGADYPAYYVTWFDAAAFCNELTFADSNIDNGQIVYYSDIGFETAYTKTAAASEMTVYVDWSKVGYRLPTEAEWEYASRWLDGTSWNPGSHASGDTTSYCYPDDGGISTVFEDYAWYDGNNSGSPGDSTYGNKEVASKAANALGIFDMSGNLNEWCYDWFNDYSAGTVTDPIGATSGSARVRRGGNWFISKEFMRCASRGSTIPSTSVSNLGFRLCRAAD
;
A
#
# COMPACT_ATOMS: atom_id res chain seq x y z
N MET A 1 -40.31 0.64 -15.56
CA MET A 1 -39.98 1.93 -14.91
C MET A 1 -39.31 1.59 -13.58
N LYS A 2 -38.01 1.92 -13.45
CA LYS A 2 -37.10 1.85 -12.27
C LYS A 2 -36.89 0.44 -11.65
N LYS A 3 -35.77 -0.25 -11.95
CA LYS A 3 -34.41 -0.13 -11.36
C LYS A 3 -34.36 -0.41 -9.85
N THR A 4 -33.94 -1.63 -9.51
CA THR A 4 -33.22 -1.95 -8.27
C THR A 4 -31.98 -2.74 -8.70
N ILE A 5 -30.82 -2.09 -8.61
CA ILE A 5 -29.49 -2.69 -8.75
C ILE A 5 -28.96 -2.75 -7.32
N PHE A 6 -28.63 -3.94 -6.84
CA PHE A 6 -27.85 -4.14 -5.63
C PHE A 6 -26.75 -5.17 -5.92
N ILE A 7 -25.54 -4.64 -6.04
CA ILE A 7 -24.28 -5.11 -5.43
C ILE A 7 -24.12 -6.64 -5.33
N VAL A 8 -23.28 -7.20 -6.19
CA VAL A 8 -22.55 -8.46 -5.95
C VAL A 8 -21.08 -8.15 -6.20
N PHE A 9 -20.33 -7.91 -5.13
CA PHE A 9 -18.88 -7.78 -5.11
C PHE A 9 -18.32 -9.01 -4.37
N ILE A 10 -17.42 -9.72 -5.04
CA ILE A 10 -16.30 -10.51 -4.49
C ILE A 10 -16.64 -11.50 -3.37
N ILE A 11 -17.06 -12.73 -3.74
CA ILE A 11 -16.68 -13.98 -3.06
C ILE A 11 -16.77 -15.11 -4.10
N TYR A 12 -15.68 -15.47 -4.77
CA TYR A 12 -15.63 -16.73 -5.53
C TYR A 12 -14.21 -17.30 -5.67
N VAL A 13 -13.45 -17.37 -4.57
CA VAL A 13 -12.27 -18.24 -4.47
C VAL A 13 -12.23 -18.86 -3.07
N ALA A 14 -13.14 -19.80 -2.78
CA ALA A 14 -13.03 -20.78 -1.67
C ALA A 14 -14.30 -21.64 -1.54
N ALA A 15 -14.69 -22.41 -2.57
CA ALA A 15 -15.78 -23.38 -2.42
C ALA A 15 -15.78 -24.49 -3.47
N VAL A 16 -14.66 -25.22 -3.65
CA VAL A 16 -14.70 -26.53 -4.31
C VAL A 16 -13.87 -27.53 -3.51
N SER A 17 -14.32 -27.84 -2.29
CA SER A 17 -13.80 -29.00 -1.54
C SER A 17 -14.77 -29.43 -0.42
N LEU A 18 -16.07 -29.62 -0.71
CA LEU A 18 -16.91 -30.43 0.18
C LEU A 18 -18.24 -30.86 -0.43
N ALA A 19 -18.21 -31.73 -1.44
CA ALA A 19 -19.37 -32.57 -1.77
C ALA A 19 -18.96 -33.75 -2.67
N CYS A 20 -18.51 -34.85 -2.07
CA CYS A 20 -18.69 -36.20 -2.63
C CYS A 20 -18.19 -37.25 -1.63
N PHE A 21 -19.04 -37.63 -0.68
CA PHE A 21 -18.93 -38.93 -0.03
C PHE A 21 -20.19 -39.72 -0.34
N LEU A 22 -19.99 -40.99 -0.70
CA LEU A 22 -20.95 -42.06 -0.98
C LEU A 22 -21.26 -42.33 -2.48
N ALA A 23 -20.29 -42.93 -3.18
CA ALA A 23 -20.56 -43.87 -4.27
C ALA A 23 -19.52 -45.03 -4.23
N PRO A 24 -19.88 -46.28 -4.57
CA PRO A 24 -18.97 -47.42 -4.45
C PRO A 24 -17.89 -47.40 -5.54
N GLU A 25 -16.65 -47.69 -5.15
CA GLU A 25 -15.47 -47.75 -6.02
C GLU A 25 -15.70 -48.61 -7.27
N GLN A 26 -15.67 -47.96 -8.44
CA GLN A 26 -15.37 -48.61 -9.72
C GLN A 26 -13.95 -48.16 -10.10
N ASN A 27 -13.05 -49.13 -10.28
CA ASN A 27 -11.67 -48.94 -10.72
C ASN A 27 -11.61 -48.10 -12.02
N LEU A 28 -11.35 -46.81 -11.88
CA LEU A 28 -10.79 -45.98 -12.95
C LEU A 28 -9.27 -45.91 -12.75
N PRO A 29 -8.47 -45.88 -13.85
CA PRO A 29 -7.03 -45.71 -13.74
C PRO A 29 -6.73 -44.43 -12.97
N ARG A 30 -5.77 -44.51 -12.03
CA ARG A 30 -5.24 -43.31 -11.37
C ARG A 30 -4.57 -42.45 -12.44
N ASP A 31 -5.29 -41.48 -12.97
CA ASP A 31 -4.64 -40.34 -13.60
C ASP A 31 -3.83 -39.63 -12.52
N ASN A 32 -2.55 -39.41 -12.85
CA ASN A 32 -1.64 -38.61 -12.06
C ASN A 32 -2.30 -37.25 -11.76
N PRO A 33 -2.11 -36.66 -10.57
CA PRO A 33 -2.46 -35.26 -10.39
C PRO A 33 -1.69 -34.46 -11.46
N VAL A 34 -2.41 -33.73 -12.30
CA VAL A 34 -1.83 -32.79 -13.25
C VAL A 34 -1.06 -31.76 -12.43
N ASP A 35 0.25 -31.74 -12.58
CA ASP A 35 1.09 -30.68 -12.02
C ASP A 35 0.69 -29.37 -12.73
N PRO A 36 0.17 -28.36 -12.00
CA PRO A 36 -0.23 -27.09 -12.61
C PRO A 36 0.92 -26.34 -13.29
N TYR A 37 2.18 -26.77 -13.09
CA TYR A 37 3.36 -26.20 -13.73
C TYR A 37 3.91 -27.03 -14.91
N ASN A 38 3.25 -28.12 -15.29
CA ASN A 38 3.63 -28.91 -16.47
C ASN A 38 2.67 -28.63 -17.64
N LEU A 39 2.62 -27.37 -18.05
CA LEU A 39 1.84 -26.93 -19.21
C LEU A 39 2.44 -27.51 -20.50
N ASP A 40 1.58 -27.79 -21.48
CA ASP A 40 2.02 -28.18 -22.81
C ASP A 40 2.70 -26.99 -23.49
N THR A 41 4.03 -27.03 -23.55
CA THR A 41 4.88 -25.95 -24.06
C THR A 41 4.63 -25.64 -25.54
N SER A 42 3.94 -26.52 -26.29
CA SER A 42 3.52 -26.22 -27.67
C SER A 42 2.34 -25.25 -27.77
N LYS A 43 1.67 -24.95 -26.65
CA LYS A 43 0.43 -24.15 -26.57
C LYS A 43 0.56 -22.99 -25.57
N GLU A 44 1.77 -22.66 -25.19
CA GLU A 44 2.06 -21.68 -24.14
C GLU A 44 1.86 -20.23 -24.62
N MET A 45 1.31 -19.39 -23.75
CA MET A 45 1.41 -17.94 -23.83
C MET A 45 2.79 -17.49 -23.37
N ILE A 46 3.61 -17.00 -24.30
CA ILE A 46 5.00 -16.60 -24.01
C ILE A 46 5.04 -15.17 -23.45
N SER A 47 4.23 -14.26 -23.99
CA SER A 47 4.12 -12.90 -23.50
C SER A 47 2.75 -12.31 -23.76
N PHE A 48 2.32 -11.40 -22.88
CA PHE A 48 1.09 -10.64 -23.03
C PHE A 48 1.32 -9.21 -22.52
N SER A 49 0.90 -8.20 -23.29
CA SER A 49 1.01 -6.79 -22.91
C SER A 49 0.00 -5.91 -23.65
N PHE A 50 -0.20 -4.68 -23.17
CA PHE A 50 -0.85 -3.60 -23.89
C PHE A 50 0.17 -2.49 -24.11
N THR A 51 0.54 -2.25 -25.36
CA THR A 51 1.50 -1.17 -25.67
C THR A 51 0.79 0.18 -25.75
N ALA A 52 1.45 1.25 -25.29
CA ALA A 52 0.95 2.62 -25.43
C ALA A 52 0.81 3.04 -26.90
N ALA A 53 1.62 2.46 -27.80
CA ALA A 53 1.53 2.72 -29.23
C ALA A 53 0.17 2.28 -29.81
N ASN A 54 -0.35 1.14 -29.35
CA ASN A 54 -1.64 0.60 -29.79
C ASN A 54 -2.81 1.08 -28.92
N ASN A 55 -2.53 1.55 -27.71
CA ASN A 55 -3.51 1.98 -26.72
C ASN A 55 -3.09 3.36 -26.18
N VAL A 56 -3.25 4.39 -27.01
CA VAL A 56 -2.69 5.75 -26.78
C VAL A 56 -3.03 6.35 -25.41
N ALA A 57 -4.16 5.97 -24.81
CA ALA A 57 -4.58 6.43 -23.50
C ALA A 57 -3.75 5.90 -22.32
N LEU A 58 -2.93 4.85 -22.51
CA LEU A 58 -2.17 4.23 -21.40
C LEU A 58 -0.96 5.05 -20.95
N GLY A 59 -0.40 5.92 -21.80
CA GLY A 59 0.79 6.71 -21.48
C GLY A 59 2.12 5.92 -21.44
N SER A 60 2.08 4.65 -21.05
CA SER A 60 3.21 3.70 -21.07
C SER A 60 2.74 2.26 -21.38
N ASP A 61 3.68 1.37 -21.68
CA ASP A 61 3.38 -0.03 -21.93
C ASP A 61 3.00 -0.75 -20.63
N ILE A 62 1.95 -1.58 -20.67
CA ILE A 62 1.48 -2.39 -19.56
C ILE A 62 1.77 -3.86 -19.86
N ASN A 63 2.60 -4.50 -19.02
CA ASN A 63 2.87 -5.93 -19.13
C ASN A 63 1.81 -6.73 -18.36
N GLY A 64 1.33 -7.81 -18.95
CA GLY A 64 0.52 -8.80 -18.26
C GLY A 64 1.40 -9.78 -17.49
N VAL A 65 1.02 -10.08 -16.26
CA VAL A 65 1.63 -11.14 -15.43
C VAL A 65 0.95 -12.46 -15.81
N ILE A 66 1.76 -13.49 -16.10
CA ILE A 66 1.29 -14.82 -16.49
C ILE A 66 1.63 -15.79 -15.36
N GLU A 67 0.63 -16.37 -14.72
CA GLU A 67 0.77 -17.37 -13.67
C GLU A 67 -0.02 -18.62 -14.05
N GLY A 68 0.69 -19.64 -14.55
CA GLY A 68 0.04 -20.81 -15.13
C GLY A 68 -0.81 -20.43 -16.35
N THR A 69 -2.13 -20.54 -16.22
CA THR A 69 -3.10 -20.14 -17.25
C THR A 69 -3.82 -18.83 -16.97
N ASP A 70 -3.55 -18.19 -15.82
CA ASP A 70 -4.11 -16.90 -15.45
C ASP A 70 -3.20 -15.78 -15.98
N ILE A 71 -3.80 -14.77 -16.60
CA ILE A 71 -3.11 -13.58 -17.09
C ILE A 71 -3.78 -12.36 -16.50
N THR A 72 -3.03 -11.56 -15.75
CA THR A 72 -3.54 -10.33 -15.14
C THR A 72 -2.78 -9.12 -15.67
N ALA A 73 -3.50 -8.09 -16.12
CA ALA A 73 -2.91 -6.82 -16.52
C ALA A 73 -3.59 -5.66 -15.79
N ILE A 74 -2.81 -4.85 -15.09
CA ILE A 74 -3.30 -3.70 -14.32
C ILE A 74 -3.08 -2.42 -15.14
N VAL A 75 -4.17 -1.74 -15.48
CA VAL A 75 -4.15 -0.50 -16.29
C VAL A 75 -4.50 0.72 -15.43
N PRO A 76 -4.00 1.92 -15.77
CA PRO A 76 -4.26 3.12 -14.98
C PRO A 76 -5.75 3.48 -14.86
N TYR A 77 -6.10 4.20 -13.80
CA TYR A 77 -7.43 4.77 -13.60
C TYR A 77 -7.92 5.53 -14.85
N GLY A 78 -9.21 5.35 -15.18
CA GLY A 78 -9.83 6.00 -16.34
C GLY A 78 -9.54 5.34 -17.69
N THR A 79 -8.77 4.25 -17.73
CA THR A 79 -8.52 3.49 -18.97
C THR A 79 -9.83 2.92 -19.54
N TYR A 80 -10.07 3.17 -20.83
CA TYR A 80 -11.18 2.57 -21.56
C TYR A 80 -10.85 1.12 -21.94
N VAL A 81 -11.39 0.15 -21.20
CA VAL A 81 -11.09 -1.28 -21.38
C VAL A 81 -11.94 -1.99 -22.44
N THR A 82 -12.91 -1.31 -23.06
CA THR A 82 -13.88 -1.93 -23.98
C THR A 82 -13.33 -2.20 -25.39
N ALA A 83 -12.11 -1.75 -25.69
CA ALA A 83 -11.49 -1.90 -27.01
C ALA A 83 -9.95 -1.91 -26.95
N LEU A 84 -9.36 -2.52 -25.92
CA LEU A 84 -7.90 -2.62 -25.80
C LEU A 84 -7.34 -3.61 -26.82
N VAL A 85 -6.18 -3.27 -27.36
CA VAL A 85 -5.45 -4.08 -28.33
C VAL A 85 -4.24 -4.70 -27.64
N ALA A 86 -4.29 -6.01 -27.43
CA ALA A 86 -3.22 -6.77 -26.79
C ALA A 86 -2.09 -7.09 -27.78
N ASN A 87 -0.86 -7.01 -27.31
CA ASN A 87 0.34 -7.54 -27.91
C ASN A 87 0.70 -8.86 -27.19
N PHE A 88 0.92 -9.92 -27.96
CA PHE A 88 1.23 -11.23 -27.40
C PHE A 88 2.15 -12.04 -28.31
N THR A 89 2.85 -12.99 -27.71
CA THR A 89 3.62 -14.04 -28.38
C THR A 89 3.18 -15.40 -27.86
N ILE A 90 3.02 -16.38 -28.75
CA ILE A 90 2.60 -17.74 -28.40
C ILE A 90 3.55 -18.77 -28.99
N ALA A 91 3.64 -19.93 -28.35
CA ALA A 91 4.28 -21.12 -28.94
C ALA A 91 3.37 -21.82 -29.97
N GLY A 92 2.05 -21.69 -29.78
CA GLY A 92 1.05 -22.23 -30.69
C GLY A 92 0.97 -21.46 -32.03
N ILE A 93 -0.03 -21.80 -32.84
CA ILE A 93 -0.20 -21.24 -34.19
C ILE A 93 -1.28 -20.15 -34.28
N LYS A 94 -2.26 -20.12 -33.37
CA LYS A 94 -3.34 -19.11 -33.35
C LYS A 94 -4.00 -18.98 -31.99
N ILE A 95 -4.68 -17.85 -31.78
CA ILE A 95 -5.55 -17.59 -30.62
C ILE A 95 -6.97 -17.31 -31.11
N ILE A 96 -7.96 -17.91 -30.45
CA ILE A 96 -9.37 -17.56 -30.58
C ILE A 96 -9.88 -16.95 -29.27
N VAL A 97 -10.59 -15.83 -29.37
CA VAL A 97 -11.35 -15.21 -28.26
C VAL A 97 -12.77 -14.98 -28.75
N ASN A 98 -13.77 -15.50 -28.02
CA ASN A 98 -15.19 -15.40 -28.39
C ASN A 98 -15.49 -15.80 -29.85
N GLY A 99 -14.80 -16.83 -30.35
CA GLY A 99 -14.96 -17.33 -31.72
C GLY A 99 -14.25 -16.52 -32.81
N SER A 100 -13.55 -15.44 -32.46
CA SER A 100 -12.79 -14.60 -33.40
C SER A 100 -11.28 -14.83 -33.25
N GLU A 101 -10.58 -14.95 -34.38
CA GLU A 101 -9.13 -15.06 -34.41
C GLU A 101 -8.47 -13.74 -34.01
N GLN A 102 -7.45 -13.83 -33.15
CA GLN A 102 -6.75 -12.67 -32.62
C GLN A 102 -5.42 -12.48 -33.35
N ILE A 103 -5.16 -11.24 -33.75
CA ILE A 103 -3.89 -10.81 -34.34
C ILE A 103 -3.20 -9.90 -33.33
N SER A 104 -2.00 -10.29 -32.90
CA SER A 104 -1.17 -9.56 -31.95
C SER A 104 -0.97 -8.11 -32.40
N GLY A 105 -1.24 -7.16 -31.50
CA GLY A 105 -1.13 -5.73 -31.76
C GLY A 105 -2.17 -5.17 -32.73
N THR A 106 -3.22 -5.92 -33.09
CA THR A 106 -4.23 -5.50 -34.08
C THR A 106 -5.67 -5.68 -33.61
N THR A 107 -6.02 -6.84 -33.05
CA THR A 107 -7.43 -7.14 -32.71
C THR A 107 -7.84 -6.48 -31.38
N PRO A 108 -8.86 -5.59 -31.37
CA PRO A 108 -9.37 -5.01 -30.13
C PRO A 108 -10.34 -5.97 -29.43
N ASN A 109 -10.31 -6.00 -28.11
CA ASN A 109 -11.26 -6.75 -27.29
C ASN A 109 -11.85 -5.90 -26.16
N ASP A 110 -13.02 -6.31 -25.70
CA ASP A 110 -13.70 -5.75 -24.54
C ASP A 110 -13.34 -6.55 -23.28
N PHE A 111 -12.49 -5.97 -22.44
CA PHE A 111 -12.03 -6.56 -21.19
C PHE A 111 -12.85 -6.10 -19.96
N THR A 112 -14.07 -5.61 -20.16
CA THR A 112 -14.96 -5.31 -19.02
C THR A 112 -15.27 -6.55 -18.18
N ASN A 113 -15.12 -7.75 -18.76
CA ASN A 113 -15.13 -9.03 -18.06
C ASN A 113 -13.90 -9.86 -18.49
N PRO A 114 -13.46 -10.84 -17.68
CA PRO A 114 -12.40 -11.75 -18.07
C PRO A 114 -12.67 -12.45 -19.41
N LEU A 115 -11.63 -12.60 -20.23
CA LEU A 115 -11.71 -13.19 -21.56
C LEU A 115 -10.90 -14.48 -21.65
N TRP A 116 -11.49 -15.51 -22.27
CA TRP A 116 -10.81 -16.77 -22.54
C TRP A 116 -10.04 -16.69 -23.86
N TYR A 117 -8.73 -16.83 -23.78
CA TYR A 117 -7.79 -16.92 -24.89
C TYR A 117 -7.49 -18.40 -25.15
N VAL A 118 -8.02 -18.93 -26.26
CA VAL A 118 -7.83 -20.34 -26.63
C VAL A 118 -6.70 -20.44 -27.65
N ILE A 119 -5.56 -20.98 -27.22
CA ILE A 119 -4.37 -21.17 -28.06
C ILE A 119 -4.43 -22.56 -28.69
N SER A 120 -4.25 -22.65 -30.01
CA SER A 120 -4.18 -23.94 -30.72
C SER A 120 -2.75 -24.25 -31.17
N ALA A 121 -2.35 -25.52 -31.17
CA ALA A 121 -1.10 -26.00 -31.77
C ALA A 121 -1.33 -26.73 -33.11
N GLU A 122 -0.23 -27.09 -33.79
CA GLU A 122 -0.26 -27.81 -35.07
C GLU A 122 -0.89 -29.20 -34.99
N ASP A 123 -0.85 -29.84 -33.82
CA ASP A 123 -1.45 -31.16 -33.55
C ASP A 123 -2.98 -31.11 -33.42
N GLY A 124 -3.57 -29.91 -33.44
CA GLY A 124 -5.00 -29.68 -33.24
C GLY A 124 -5.45 -29.59 -31.79
N GLY A 125 -4.53 -29.73 -30.81
CA GLY A 125 -4.82 -29.53 -29.39
C GLY A 125 -4.92 -28.05 -29.01
N THR A 126 -5.62 -27.77 -27.90
CA THR A 126 -5.83 -26.42 -27.40
C THR A 126 -5.50 -26.27 -25.91
N LEU A 127 -5.11 -25.07 -25.51
CA LEU A 127 -4.95 -24.66 -24.11
C LEU A 127 -5.68 -23.32 -23.90
N GLU A 128 -6.37 -23.18 -22.77
CA GLU A 128 -7.14 -21.99 -22.42
C GLU A 128 -6.40 -21.16 -21.38
N TYR A 129 -6.33 -19.85 -21.64
CA TYR A 129 -5.87 -18.85 -20.70
C TYR A 129 -7.02 -17.90 -20.36
N ILE A 130 -7.13 -17.47 -19.11
CA ILE A 130 -8.07 -16.42 -18.72
C ILE A 130 -7.31 -15.11 -18.56
N VAL A 131 -7.72 -14.09 -19.34
CA VAL A 131 -7.15 -12.75 -19.27
C VAL A 131 -8.08 -11.84 -18.49
N THR A 132 -7.59 -11.29 -17.39
CA THR A 132 -8.27 -10.31 -16.54
C THR A 132 -7.56 -8.97 -16.63
N VAL A 133 -8.30 -7.91 -16.97
CA VAL A 133 -7.79 -6.54 -16.94
C VAL A 133 -8.39 -5.83 -15.74
N ILE A 134 -7.54 -5.31 -14.86
CA ILE A 134 -7.92 -4.59 -13.65
C ILE A 134 -7.62 -3.11 -13.87
N VAL A 135 -8.57 -2.23 -13.58
CA VAL A 135 -8.37 -0.79 -13.63
C VAL A 135 -8.00 -0.32 -12.22
N GLU A 136 -6.89 0.42 -12.09
CA GLU A 136 -6.48 1.01 -10.82
C GLU A 136 -7.58 1.96 -10.26
N PRO A 137 -7.74 2.02 -8.93
CA PRO A 137 -8.61 3.01 -8.29
C PRO A 137 -8.19 4.45 -8.60
N ALA A 138 -9.10 5.41 -8.39
CA ALA A 138 -8.73 6.82 -8.45
C ALA A 138 -7.73 7.17 -7.34
N ALA A 139 -6.87 8.17 -7.59
CA ALA A 139 -6.00 8.70 -6.54
C ALA A 139 -6.82 9.15 -5.32
N GLY A 140 -6.46 8.68 -4.13
CA GLY A 140 -7.18 8.96 -2.89
C GLY A 140 -8.50 8.21 -2.73
N GLU A 141 -8.85 7.28 -3.63
CA GLU A 141 -10.01 6.41 -3.44
C GLU A 141 -9.79 5.57 -2.17
N GLY A 142 -10.72 5.68 -1.23
CA GLY A 142 -10.66 4.97 0.04
C GLY A 142 -11.22 3.55 -0.08
N LYS A 143 -10.48 2.58 0.45
CA LYS A 143 -10.91 1.19 0.64
C LYS A 143 -11.03 0.90 2.13
N SER A 144 -12.22 0.46 2.53
CA SER A 144 -12.46 0.06 3.91
C SER A 144 -11.97 -1.37 4.14
N HIS A 145 -11.16 -1.53 5.17
CA HIS A 145 -10.64 -2.78 5.68
C HIS A 145 -11.24 -3.08 7.04
N LYS A 146 -11.25 -4.35 7.41
CA LYS A 146 -11.78 -4.79 8.70
C LYS A 146 -10.83 -5.76 9.36
N ALA A 147 -10.26 -5.34 10.49
CA ALA A 147 -9.55 -6.22 11.40
C ALA A 147 -10.50 -6.63 12.51
N ASN A 148 -10.71 -7.92 12.75
CA ASN A 148 -11.60 -8.43 13.81
C ASN A 148 -12.95 -7.68 13.91
N THR A 149 -13.06 -6.70 14.82
CA THR A 149 -14.27 -5.91 15.05
C THR A 149 -14.18 -4.45 14.57
N VAL A 150 -12.98 -3.93 14.31
CA VAL A 150 -12.73 -2.54 13.91
C VAL A 150 -12.57 -2.40 12.40
N ASN A 151 -13.22 -1.39 11.83
CA ASN A 151 -12.96 -0.97 10.45
C ASN A 151 -11.95 0.17 10.43
N PHE A 152 -11.12 0.21 9.40
CA PHE A 152 -10.22 1.31 9.11
C PHE A 152 -10.12 1.49 7.60
N ASN A 153 -9.72 2.67 7.13
CA ASN A 153 -9.60 2.94 5.72
C ASN A 153 -8.15 3.07 5.30
N MET A 154 -7.88 2.67 4.06
CA MET A 154 -6.66 3.01 3.35
C MET A 154 -7.01 3.71 2.05
N ASN A 155 -6.21 4.69 1.66
CA ASN A 155 -6.42 5.45 0.45
C ASN A 155 -5.41 5.02 -0.60
N PHE A 156 -5.87 4.90 -1.84
CA PHE A 156 -5.04 4.50 -2.96
C PHE A 156 -4.04 5.60 -3.32
N VAL A 157 -2.77 5.24 -3.40
CA VAL A 157 -1.67 6.12 -3.76
C VAL A 157 -1.07 5.61 -5.08
N PRO A 158 -1.30 6.31 -6.21
CA PRO A 158 -0.81 5.85 -7.50
C PRO A 158 0.71 5.86 -7.56
N GLY A 159 1.30 4.77 -8.03
CA GLY A 159 2.73 4.65 -8.35
C GLY A 159 3.04 5.17 -9.76
N LYS A 160 4.17 4.73 -10.32
CA LYS A 160 4.66 5.05 -11.67
C LYS A 160 4.95 6.54 -11.89
N HIS A 161 5.25 7.25 -10.82
CA HIS A 161 5.61 8.67 -10.87
C HIS A 161 7.00 8.91 -10.30
N THR A 162 7.58 10.03 -10.72
CA THR A 162 8.85 10.54 -10.22
C THR A 162 8.62 11.87 -9.51
N PHE A 163 9.14 12.01 -8.28
CA PHE A 163 9.07 13.25 -7.51
C PHE A 163 10.41 13.60 -6.89
N ILE A 164 10.57 14.87 -6.51
CA ILE A 164 11.74 15.34 -5.76
C ILE A 164 11.47 15.19 -4.26
N MET A 165 12.19 14.26 -3.65
CA MET A 165 12.18 14.02 -2.21
C MET A 165 13.22 14.90 -1.51
N GLY A 166 12.85 15.44 -0.35
CA GLY A 166 13.64 16.41 0.41
C GLY A 166 13.38 17.87 0.02
N ASN A 167 14.06 18.79 0.71
CA ASN A 167 14.01 20.22 0.45
C ASN A 167 15.39 20.82 0.72
N ASP A 168 15.74 21.90 0.02
CA ASP A 168 17.04 22.58 0.01
C ASP A 168 17.51 23.14 1.37
N VAL A 169 16.70 22.99 2.44
CA VAL A 169 16.97 23.54 3.77
C VAL A 169 17.49 22.51 4.79
N GLU A 170 17.14 21.23 4.68
CA GLU A 170 17.47 20.21 5.71
C GLU A 170 18.35 19.04 5.21
N ALA A 171 18.49 18.85 3.90
CA ALA A 171 19.35 17.81 3.32
C ALA A 171 19.51 17.99 1.79
N THR A 172 20.41 17.20 1.19
CA THR A 172 20.43 16.94 -0.25
C THR A 172 19.04 16.51 -0.74
N THR A 173 18.60 16.98 -1.90
CA THR A 173 17.41 16.44 -2.57
C THR A 173 17.77 15.17 -3.34
N GLN A 174 16.81 14.26 -3.51
CA GLN A 174 16.95 13.11 -4.42
C GLN A 174 15.70 12.97 -5.29
N GLU A 175 15.90 12.53 -6.53
CA GLU A 175 14.80 12.23 -7.44
C GLU A 175 14.39 10.77 -7.22
N VAL A 176 13.13 10.54 -6.85
CA VAL A 176 12.63 9.21 -6.52
C VAL A 176 11.55 8.81 -7.52
N THR A 177 11.70 7.63 -8.11
CA THR A 177 10.63 6.97 -8.87
C THR A 177 10.04 5.85 -8.02
N LEU A 178 8.73 5.92 -7.76
CA LEU A 178 7.98 4.79 -7.19
C LEU A 178 7.35 4.03 -8.35
N THR A 179 7.67 2.75 -8.51
CA THR A 179 7.22 1.97 -9.68
C THR A 179 5.86 1.32 -9.47
N GLU A 180 5.53 1.01 -8.22
CA GLU A 180 4.29 0.34 -7.86
C GLU A 180 3.34 1.27 -7.10
N SER A 181 2.05 1.05 -7.32
CA SER A 181 0.98 1.69 -6.56
C SER A 181 0.85 1.02 -5.19
N PHE A 182 0.37 1.78 -4.20
CA PHE A 182 0.22 1.27 -2.83
C PHE A 182 -1.01 1.86 -2.16
N TRP A 183 -1.42 1.23 -1.07
CA TRP A 183 -2.44 1.75 -0.16
C TRP A 183 -1.74 2.34 1.06
N MET A 184 -2.17 3.51 1.52
CA MET A 184 -1.70 4.13 2.76
C MET A 184 -2.87 4.35 3.70
N GLY A 185 -2.70 4.11 5.00
CA GLY A 185 -3.72 4.36 6.00
C GLY A 185 -4.25 5.79 5.90
N GLU A 186 -5.57 5.95 5.91
CA GLU A 186 -6.23 7.27 5.88
C GLU A 186 -5.77 8.15 7.06
N THR A 187 -5.49 7.52 8.19
CA THR A 187 -5.02 8.14 9.44
C THR A 187 -3.81 7.40 10.00
N GLU A 188 -3.23 7.93 11.07
CA GLU A 188 -2.38 7.16 11.98
C GLU A 188 -3.15 5.93 12.51
N VAL A 189 -2.46 4.87 12.91
CA VAL A 189 -3.09 3.72 13.57
C VAL A 189 -3.72 4.19 14.87
N THR A 190 -5.01 3.95 15.05
CA THR A 190 -5.75 4.40 16.24
C THR A 190 -5.56 3.42 17.41
N GLN A 191 -5.78 3.90 18.63
CA GLN A 191 -5.76 3.08 19.85
C GLN A 191 -6.83 1.98 19.77
N GLY A 192 -8.00 2.25 19.18
CA GLY A 192 -9.04 1.24 19.00
C GLY A 192 -8.62 0.13 18.05
N LEU A 193 -8.01 0.46 16.91
CA LEU A 193 -7.45 -0.54 15.98
C LEU A 193 -6.29 -1.30 16.64
N TRP A 194 -5.44 -0.60 17.39
CA TRP A 194 -4.35 -1.20 18.13
C TRP A 194 -4.86 -2.25 19.13
N GLU A 195 -5.82 -1.90 19.99
CA GLU A 195 -6.38 -2.79 21.01
C GLU A 195 -7.07 -4.02 20.43
N ASP A 196 -7.78 -3.87 19.31
CA ASP A 196 -8.53 -4.96 18.68
C ASP A 196 -7.62 -6.03 18.05
N VAL A 197 -6.39 -5.66 17.67
CA VAL A 197 -5.39 -6.56 17.06
C VAL A 197 -4.29 -6.97 18.05
N TRP A 198 -3.79 -6.02 18.83
CA TRP A 198 -2.70 -6.22 19.77
C TRP A 198 -3.19 -6.76 21.13
N GLY A 199 -4.40 -6.36 21.54
CA GLY A 199 -4.93 -6.52 22.89
C GLY A 199 -4.72 -5.26 23.75
N THR A 200 -5.43 -5.20 24.88
CA THR A 200 -5.42 -4.03 25.79
C THR A 200 -4.15 -3.90 26.64
N THR A 201 -3.24 -4.88 26.57
CA THR A 201 -1.95 -4.79 27.26
C THR A 201 -0.96 -4.10 26.33
N TRP A 202 -0.69 -2.82 26.57
CA TRP A 202 0.32 -2.08 25.81
C TRP A 202 1.72 -2.64 26.06
N PRO A 203 2.57 -2.74 25.02
CA PRO A 203 3.97 -3.16 25.19
C PRO A 203 4.80 -2.11 25.95
N GLY A 204 4.43 -0.83 25.81
CA GLY A 204 5.05 0.30 26.49
C GLY A 204 4.20 0.85 27.63
N THR A 205 4.05 2.18 27.65
CA THR A 205 3.13 2.85 28.57
C THR A 205 1.73 2.86 27.97
N ASP A 206 0.75 2.41 28.73
CA ASP A 206 -0.66 2.50 28.36
C ASP A 206 -1.05 3.97 28.12
N PRO A 207 -1.64 4.32 26.96
CA PRO A 207 -2.20 5.64 26.71
C PRO A 207 -3.24 6.07 27.75
N ASP A 208 -4.01 5.13 28.30
CA ASP A 208 -5.03 5.45 29.30
C ASP A 208 -4.38 5.95 30.60
N GLY A 209 -4.88 7.09 31.09
CA GLY A 209 -4.32 7.77 32.26
C GLY A 209 -2.95 8.43 32.06
N SER A 210 -2.35 8.38 30.86
CA SER A 210 -1.07 9.03 30.57
C SER A 210 -1.15 10.56 30.50
N GLY A 211 -2.35 11.10 30.21
CA GLY A 211 -2.60 12.52 30.04
C GLY A 211 -2.20 13.09 28.67
N TYR A 212 -1.91 12.24 27.67
CA TYR A 212 -1.55 12.65 26.31
C TYR A 212 -2.61 12.30 25.24
N GLY A 213 -3.88 12.14 25.66
CA GLY A 213 -5.00 11.76 24.81
C GLY A 213 -5.24 10.25 24.80
N SER A 214 -6.45 9.84 25.11
CA SER A 214 -6.87 8.43 25.14
C SER A 214 -8.29 8.27 24.59
N GLY A 215 -8.51 7.19 23.86
CA GLY A 215 -9.80 6.86 23.24
C GLY A 215 -9.62 6.16 21.89
N ALA A 216 -10.66 5.45 21.45
CA ALA A 216 -10.58 4.57 20.27
C ALA A 216 -10.11 5.28 18.99
N ASP A 217 -10.42 6.56 18.84
CA ASP A 217 -10.07 7.40 17.67
C ASP A 217 -8.83 8.27 17.89
N TYR A 218 -8.17 8.18 19.04
CA TYR A 218 -6.85 8.77 19.25
C TYR A 218 -5.79 7.87 18.62
N PRO A 219 -4.66 8.43 18.16
CA PRO A 219 -3.61 7.62 17.57
C PRO A 219 -2.89 6.80 18.64
N ALA A 220 -2.42 5.61 18.26
CA ALA A 220 -1.62 4.74 19.08
C ALA A 220 -0.18 5.29 19.19
N TYR A 221 0.25 5.54 20.43
CA TYR A 221 1.60 5.98 20.77
C TYR A 221 2.18 5.10 21.88
N TYR A 222 3.41 5.39 22.31
CA TYR A 222 4.19 4.49 23.16
C TYR A 222 4.43 3.09 22.52
N VAL A 223 4.56 3.07 21.19
CA VAL A 223 4.89 1.88 20.41
C VAL A 223 6.29 2.00 19.83
N THR A 224 7.10 0.95 19.95
CA THR A 224 8.43 0.91 19.33
C THR A 224 8.31 0.60 17.83
N TRP A 225 9.41 0.77 17.10
CA TRP A 225 9.47 0.36 15.69
C TRP A 225 9.25 -1.15 15.53
N PHE A 226 9.75 -1.96 16.49
CA PHE A 226 9.57 -3.41 16.49
C PHE A 226 8.12 -3.81 16.76
N ASP A 227 7.44 -3.11 17.68
CA ASP A 227 6.02 -3.34 17.93
C ASP A 227 5.18 -3.02 16.69
N ALA A 228 5.47 -1.90 16.02
CA ALA A 228 4.78 -1.52 14.79
C ALA A 228 4.97 -2.55 13.66
N ALA A 229 6.18 -3.09 13.49
CA ALA A 229 6.44 -4.15 12.51
C ALA A 229 5.66 -5.44 12.83
N ALA A 230 5.69 -5.90 14.08
CA ALA A 230 4.89 -7.05 14.49
C ALA A 230 3.38 -6.78 14.34
N PHE A 231 2.92 -5.57 14.66
CA PHE A 231 1.51 -5.18 14.55
C PHE A 231 0.99 -5.34 13.13
N CYS A 232 1.79 -4.96 12.13
CA CYS A 232 1.42 -5.11 10.73
C CYS A 232 1.16 -6.58 10.33
N ASN A 233 1.96 -7.53 10.84
CA ASN A 233 1.71 -8.95 10.61
C ASN A 233 0.44 -9.43 11.33
N GLU A 234 0.25 -9.04 12.59
CA GLU A 234 -0.95 -9.39 13.37
C GLU A 234 -2.21 -8.83 12.71
N LEU A 235 -2.13 -7.62 12.16
CA LEU A 235 -3.20 -7.00 11.40
C LEU A 235 -3.50 -7.77 10.11
N THR A 236 -2.47 -8.27 9.43
CA THR A 236 -2.64 -9.12 8.24
C THR A 236 -3.41 -10.40 8.60
N PHE A 237 -3.12 -11.02 9.74
CA PHE A 237 -3.90 -12.18 10.21
C PHE A 237 -5.34 -11.84 10.64
N ALA A 238 -5.58 -10.61 11.09
CA ALA A 238 -6.88 -10.15 11.56
C ALA A 238 -7.82 -9.69 10.42
N ASP A 239 -7.27 -9.34 9.25
CA ASP A 239 -8.05 -8.95 8.07
C ASP A 239 -8.36 -10.17 7.19
N SER A 240 -9.61 -10.62 7.23
CA SER A 240 -10.06 -11.80 6.48
C SER A 240 -10.03 -11.63 4.95
N ASN A 241 -9.78 -10.42 4.45
CA ASN A 241 -9.67 -10.16 3.01
C ASN A 241 -8.24 -10.34 2.47
N ILE A 242 -7.26 -10.58 3.35
CA ILE A 242 -5.87 -10.80 2.99
C ILE A 242 -5.49 -12.22 3.39
N ASP A 243 -4.83 -12.94 2.49
CA ASP A 243 -4.33 -14.28 2.80
C ASP A 243 -3.20 -14.20 3.85
N ASN A 244 -3.25 -15.09 4.84
CA ASN A 244 -2.27 -15.12 5.94
C ASN A 244 -0.82 -15.34 5.46
N GLY A 245 -0.62 -15.92 4.28
CA GLY A 245 0.69 -16.06 3.63
C GLY A 245 1.24 -14.78 3.02
N GLN A 246 0.53 -13.65 3.14
CA GLN A 246 0.92 -12.33 2.66
C GLN A 246 1.54 -11.44 3.73
N ILE A 247 1.87 -11.98 4.91
CA ILE A 247 2.66 -11.23 5.91
C ILE A 247 4.00 -10.75 5.34
N VAL A 248 4.44 -9.58 5.79
CA VAL A 248 5.61 -8.89 5.20
C VAL A 248 6.87 -9.09 6.05
N TYR A 249 6.73 -9.23 7.37
CA TYR A 249 7.86 -9.25 8.29
C TYR A 249 8.20 -10.66 8.80
N TYR A 250 9.49 -10.98 8.82
CA TYR A 250 10.02 -12.28 9.23
C TYR A 250 11.19 -12.11 10.21
N SER A 251 11.44 -13.12 11.03
CA SER A 251 12.56 -13.15 11.98
C SER A 251 13.81 -13.88 11.44
N ASP A 252 13.75 -14.36 10.21
CA ASP A 252 14.84 -15.03 9.52
C ASP A 252 14.92 -14.63 8.04
N ILE A 253 16.10 -14.77 7.45
CA ILE A 253 16.38 -14.39 6.06
C ILE A 253 15.72 -15.31 5.02
N GLY A 254 15.26 -16.50 5.42
CA GLY A 254 14.57 -17.45 4.54
C GLY A 254 13.08 -17.17 4.42
N PHE A 255 12.55 -16.20 5.17
CA PHE A 255 11.12 -15.88 5.26
C PHE A 255 10.28 -17.09 5.70
N GLU A 256 10.82 -17.91 6.62
CA GLU A 256 10.14 -19.12 7.10
C GLU A 256 9.36 -18.86 8.40
N THR A 257 9.83 -17.93 9.24
CA THR A 257 9.29 -17.63 10.56
C THR A 257 8.76 -16.21 10.62
N ALA A 258 7.44 -16.08 10.78
CA ALA A 258 6.76 -14.80 10.93
C ALA A 258 7.37 -13.98 12.08
N TYR A 259 7.51 -12.67 11.88
CA TYR A 259 7.85 -11.75 12.95
C TYR A 259 6.62 -11.52 13.85
N THR A 260 6.71 -11.87 15.13
CA THR A 260 5.58 -11.88 16.08
C THR A 260 5.79 -10.88 17.22
N LYS A 261 4.77 -10.70 18.06
CA LYS A 261 4.87 -9.90 19.32
C LYS A 261 6.04 -10.35 20.20
N THR A 262 6.32 -11.65 20.29
CA THR A 262 7.45 -12.20 21.06
C THR A 262 8.80 -11.83 20.45
N ALA A 263 8.89 -11.84 19.11
CA ALA A 263 10.08 -11.41 18.40
C ALA A 263 10.35 -9.91 18.59
N ALA A 264 9.29 -9.08 18.56
CA ALA A 264 9.36 -7.66 18.84
C ALA A 264 9.83 -7.36 20.27
N ALA A 265 9.26 -8.04 21.28
CA ALA A 265 9.67 -7.89 22.67
C ALA A 265 11.14 -8.29 22.94
N SER A 266 11.72 -9.11 22.06
CA SER A 266 13.14 -9.50 22.10
C SER A 266 14.01 -8.68 21.14
N GLU A 267 13.44 -7.66 20.48
CA GLU A 267 14.07 -6.81 19.48
C GLU A 267 14.84 -7.61 18.41
N MET A 268 14.27 -8.74 17.99
CA MET A 268 14.90 -9.60 16.98
C MET A 268 15.08 -8.84 15.66
N THR A 269 16.11 -9.20 14.90
CA THR A 269 16.31 -8.69 13.55
C THR A 269 15.08 -8.95 12.69
N VAL A 270 14.60 -7.89 12.02
CA VAL A 270 13.48 -7.95 11.10
C VAL A 270 13.99 -8.13 9.67
N TYR A 271 13.44 -9.10 8.97
CA TYR A 271 13.61 -9.33 7.54
C TYR A 271 12.28 -9.03 6.84
N VAL A 272 12.34 -8.51 5.62
CA VAL A 272 11.16 -8.08 4.85
C VAL A 272 11.08 -8.81 3.53
N ASP A 273 9.94 -9.44 3.28
CA ASP A 273 9.60 -9.96 1.95
C ASP A 273 8.74 -8.92 1.21
N TRP A 274 9.39 -8.14 0.35
CA TRP A 274 8.73 -7.07 -0.43
C TRP A 274 7.81 -7.60 -1.54
N SER A 275 7.81 -8.92 -1.81
CA SER A 275 6.86 -9.52 -2.75
C SER A 275 5.46 -9.73 -2.15
N LYS A 276 5.31 -9.51 -0.84
CA LYS A 276 4.07 -9.76 -0.09
C LYS A 276 3.21 -8.50 -0.03
N VAL A 277 1.88 -8.71 -0.09
CA VAL A 277 0.90 -7.62 -0.15
C VAL A 277 0.24 -7.29 1.19
N GLY A 278 0.69 -7.88 2.31
CA GLY A 278 0.16 -7.59 3.65
C GLY A 278 0.55 -6.20 4.15
N TYR A 279 0.13 -5.88 5.37
CA TYR A 279 0.41 -4.59 5.96
C TYR A 279 1.88 -4.44 6.33
N ARG A 280 2.36 -3.20 6.28
CA ARG A 280 3.72 -2.79 6.65
C ARG A 280 3.79 -1.32 7.03
N LEU A 281 4.93 -0.90 7.58
CA LEU A 281 5.30 0.52 7.63
C LEU A 281 5.56 1.04 6.20
N PRO A 282 5.25 2.33 5.92
CA PRO A 282 5.66 2.95 4.67
C PRO A 282 7.19 3.08 4.64
N THR A 283 7.77 3.04 3.44
CA THR A 283 9.12 3.57 3.25
C THR A 283 9.10 5.08 3.48
N GLU A 284 10.24 5.68 3.78
CA GLU A 284 10.35 7.13 3.92
C GLU A 284 9.93 7.84 2.63
N ALA A 285 10.27 7.25 1.47
CA ALA A 285 9.90 7.78 0.17
C ALA A 285 8.39 7.72 -0.09
N GLU A 286 7.75 6.60 0.20
CA GLU A 286 6.28 6.46 0.09
C GLU A 286 5.57 7.47 1.00
N TRP A 287 6.06 7.63 2.23
CA TRP A 287 5.50 8.59 3.17
C TRP A 287 5.60 10.02 2.64
N GLU A 288 6.78 10.46 2.19
CA GLU A 288 6.95 11.82 1.68
C GLU A 288 6.15 12.04 0.40
N TYR A 289 6.15 11.06 -0.49
CA TYR A 289 5.39 11.09 -1.74
C TYR A 289 3.90 11.32 -1.48
N ALA A 290 3.29 10.52 -0.62
CA ALA A 290 1.89 10.65 -0.26
C ALA A 290 1.60 11.97 0.47
N SER A 291 2.51 12.42 1.35
CA SER A 291 2.36 13.69 2.07
C SER A 291 2.31 14.91 1.13
N ARG A 292 2.92 14.80 -0.05
CA ARG A 292 3.06 15.89 -1.01
C ARG A 292 2.11 15.80 -2.20
N TRP A 293 1.38 14.70 -2.35
CA TRP A 293 0.59 14.49 -3.54
C TRP A 293 -0.41 15.63 -3.79
N LEU A 294 -0.51 16.07 -5.05
CA LEU A 294 -1.56 16.96 -5.52
C LEU A 294 -2.41 16.26 -6.60
N ASP A 295 -1.79 15.87 -7.72
CA ASP A 295 -2.51 15.33 -8.88
C ASP A 295 -1.72 14.30 -9.72
N GLY A 296 -0.55 13.86 -9.25
CA GLY A 296 0.33 12.94 -9.98
C GLY A 296 1.19 13.60 -11.07
N THR A 297 1.02 14.90 -11.30
CA THR A 297 1.88 15.70 -12.18
C THR A 297 2.65 16.77 -11.41
N SER A 298 2.12 17.16 -10.25
CA SER A 298 2.70 18.14 -9.34
C SER A 298 2.68 17.65 -7.89
N TRP A 299 3.66 18.09 -7.11
CA TRP A 299 3.79 17.80 -5.69
C TRP A 299 3.91 19.09 -4.90
N ASN A 300 3.35 19.10 -3.70
CA ASN A 300 3.49 20.18 -2.75
C ASN A 300 4.98 20.37 -2.41
N PRO A 301 5.50 21.61 -2.34
CA PRO A 301 6.90 21.82 -2.01
C PRO A 301 7.20 21.32 -0.59
N GLY A 302 8.42 20.84 -0.39
CA GLY A 302 8.82 20.23 0.88
C GLY A 302 8.73 21.12 2.11
N SER A 303 8.70 22.44 1.93
CA SER A 303 8.53 23.43 2.99
C SER A 303 7.08 23.69 3.40
N HIS A 304 6.10 23.00 2.82
CA HIS A 304 4.68 23.11 3.16
C HIS A 304 4.25 21.99 4.11
N ALA A 305 3.14 22.20 4.80
CA ALA A 305 2.38 21.12 5.44
C ALA A 305 1.67 20.29 4.38
N SER A 306 1.37 19.04 4.69
CA SER A 306 0.57 18.19 3.81
C SER A 306 -0.80 18.80 3.56
N GLY A 307 -1.21 18.92 2.29
CA GLY A 307 -2.49 19.50 1.88
C GLY A 307 -2.53 21.04 1.78
N ASP A 308 -1.62 21.76 2.44
CA ASP A 308 -1.53 23.22 2.34
C ASP A 308 -0.77 23.64 1.08
N THR A 309 -1.48 24.15 0.09
CA THR A 309 -0.92 24.61 -1.19
C THR A 309 -0.65 26.12 -1.23
N THR A 310 -0.83 26.82 -0.10
CA THR A 310 -0.84 28.28 -0.07
C THR A 310 0.53 28.90 0.17
N SER A 311 1.24 28.46 1.22
CA SER A 311 2.53 29.03 1.60
C SER A 311 3.28 28.15 2.61
N TYR A 312 4.48 28.58 2.97
CA TYR A 312 5.46 27.82 3.74
C TYR A 312 5.12 27.74 5.23
N CYS A 313 5.62 26.70 5.90
CA CYS A 313 5.52 26.58 7.37
C CYS A 313 6.32 27.67 8.10
N TYR A 314 7.35 28.25 7.47
CA TYR A 314 8.28 29.21 8.07
C TYR A 314 8.74 30.27 7.05
N PRO A 315 9.14 31.48 7.51
CA PRO A 315 9.21 32.69 6.68
C PRO A 315 10.33 32.76 5.64
N ASP A 316 11.31 31.85 5.64
CA ASP A 316 12.53 32.02 4.84
C ASP A 316 12.32 31.82 3.31
N ASP A 317 11.14 31.32 2.88
CA ASP A 317 10.88 31.01 1.46
C ASP A 317 9.83 31.89 0.76
N GLY A 318 9.24 32.93 1.40
CA GLY A 318 8.35 33.87 0.69
C GLY A 318 6.91 33.98 1.20
N GLY A 319 6.70 33.75 2.49
CA GLY A 319 5.41 33.91 3.16
C GLY A 319 5.24 32.86 4.27
N ILE A 320 4.36 33.13 5.24
CA ILE A 320 3.96 32.13 6.22
C ILE A 320 2.51 31.77 5.89
N SER A 321 2.21 30.47 5.85
CA SER A 321 0.84 30.01 5.68
C SER A 321 -0.09 30.60 6.74
N THR A 322 -1.27 31.04 6.28
CA THR A 322 -2.35 31.53 7.15
C THR A 322 -3.43 30.49 7.39
N VAL A 323 -3.30 29.31 6.76
CA VAL A 323 -4.24 28.17 6.86
C VAL A 323 -3.57 26.92 7.42
N PHE A 324 -2.29 27.00 7.82
CA PHE A 324 -1.53 25.88 8.39
C PHE A 324 -2.27 25.15 9.53
N GLU A 325 -2.93 25.92 10.39
CA GLU A 325 -3.70 25.40 11.53
C GLU A 325 -4.88 24.52 11.10
N ASP A 326 -5.33 24.59 9.84
CA ASP A 326 -6.38 23.75 9.30
C ASP A 326 -5.89 22.31 9.04
N TYR A 327 -4.57 22.11 8.89
CA TYR A 327 -3.97 20.83 8.48
C TYR A 327 -3.23 20.09 9.59
N ALA A 328 -2.79 20.79 10.65
CA ALA A 328 -1.87 20.20 11.62
C ALA A 328 -2.21 20.52 13.08
N TRP A 329 -1.91 19.56 13.96
CA TRP A 329 -1.78 19.76 15.41
C TRP A 329 -0.31 19.88 15.80
N TYR A 330 0.07 20.99 16.44
CA TYR A 330 1.44 21.35 16.79
C TYR A 330 1.46 22.25 18.05
N ASP A 331 2.64 22.66 18.53
CA ASP A 331 2.75 23.42 19.79
C ASP A 331 1.93 24.73 19.84
N GLY A 332 1.72 25.38 18.69
CA GLY A 332 1.00 26.65 18.59
C GLY A 332 -0.52 26.55 18.72
N ASN A 333 -1.10 25.37 18.50
CA ASN A 333 -2.55 25.13 18.63
C ASN A 333 -2.90 23.97 19.59
N ASN A 334 -1.89 23.42 20.27
CA ASN A 334 -2.03 22.35 21.26
C ASN A 334 -1.58 22.80 22.66
N SER A 335 -2.12 23.93 23.12
CA SER A 335 -1.60 24.74 24.24
C SER A 335 -2.04 24.29 25.64
N GLY A 336 -2.47 23.04 25.83
CA GLY A 336 -2.84 22.54 27.16
C GLY A 336 -1.64 22.35 28.08
N SER A 337 -1.87 22.20 29.39
CA SER A 337 -0.86 21.67 30.33
C SER A 337 -1.06 20.16 30.51
N PRO A 338 -0.07 19.38 30.97
CA PRO A 338 -0.29 17.98 31.34
C PRO A 338 -1.51 17.80 32.24
N GLY A 339 -2.50 17.03 31.78
CA GLY A 339 -3.79 16.84 32.44
C GLY A 339 -4.95 17.72 31.93
N ASP A 340 -4.69 18.65 31.01
CA ASP A 340 -5.74 19.35 30.24
C ASP A 340 -6.19 18.48 29.06
N SER A 341 -7.50 18.44 28.81
CA SER A 341 -8.11 17.84 27.62
C SER A 341 -7.54 18.37 26.29
N THR A 342 -6.96 19.59 26.29
CA THR A 342 -6.32 20.16 25.10
C THR A 342 -4.85 19.82 24.99
N TYR A 343 -4.25 19.08 25.92
CA TYR A 343 -2.85 18.67 25.88
C TYR A 343 -2.66 17.27 25.28
N GLY A 344 -1.57 17.05 24.56
CA GLY A 344 -1.26 15.76 23.94
C GLY A 344 -1.88 15.57 22.56
N ASN A 345 -1.95 14.31 22.15
CA ASN A 345 -2.51 13.89 20.87
C ASN A 345 -3.99 14.29 20.73
N LYS A 346 -4.48 14.30 19.50
CA LYS A 346 -5.87 14.58 19.16
C LYS A 346 -6.45 13.40 18.40
N GLU A 347 -7.77 13.31 18.41
CA GLU A 347 -8.49 12.35 17.56
C GLU A 347 -8.01 12.52 16.12
N VAL A 348 -7.75 11.40 15.46
CA VAL A 348 -7.32 11.39 14.06
C VAL A 348 -8.39 12.00 13.16
N ALA A 349 -8.00 12.51 12.00
CA ALA A 349 -8.88 13.14 11.02
C ALA A 349 -9.72 14.32 11.58
N SER A 350 -9.20 15.02 12.59
CA SER A 350 -9.81 16.24 13.15
C SER A 350 -9.34 17.53 12.46
N LYS A 351 -8.46 17.39 11.46
CA LYS A 351 -7.93 18.45 10.58
C LYS A 351 -8.24 18.13 9.11
N ALA A 352 -7.87 19.04 8.20
CA ALA A 352 -8.06 18.84 6.77
C ALA A 352 -7.09 17.78 6.23
N ALA A 353 -7.60 16.90 5.36
CA ALA A 353 -6.77 15.95 4.62
C ALA A 353 -6.02 16.62 3.45
N ASN A 354 -5.01 15.92 2.94
CA ASN A 354 -4.37 16.27 1.67
C ASN A 354 -5.19 15.82 0.44
N ALA A 355 -4.65 16.00 -0.77
CA ALA A 355 -5.36 15.68 -2.02
C ALA A 355 -5.63 14.17 -2.24
N LEU A 356 -4.99 13.29 -1.46
CA LEU A 356 -5.29 11.85 -1.42
C LEU A 356 -6.36 11.51 -0.37
N GLY A 357 -6.90 12.49 0.35
CA GLY A 357 -7.80 12.23 1.48
C GLY A 357 -7.10 11.65 2.71
N ILE A 358 -5.77 11.78 2.80
CA ILE A 358 -4.98 11.28 3.94
C ILE A 358 -4.82 12.40 4.97
N PHE A 359 -5.16 12.10 6.22
CA PHE A 359 -5.15 13.04 7.34
C PHE A 359 -3.86 12.93 8.16
N ASP A 360 -3.57 14.00 8.91
CA ASP A 360 -2.53 14.05 9.94
C ASP A 360 -1.10 13.71 9.44
N MET A 361 -0.85 13.83 8.14
CA MET A 361 0.51 13.73 7.56
C MET A 361 1.43 14.88 8.02
N SER A 362 0.87 15.90 8.69
CA SER A 362 1.59 17.00 9.34
C SER A 362 1.01 17.20 10.74
N GLY A 363 1.83 17.03 11.78
CA GLY A 363 1.39 17.19 13.18
C GLY A 363 0.80 15.92 13.79
N ASN A 364 0.10 16.10 14.91
CA ASN A 364 -0.40 15.03 15.78
C ASN A 364 0.74 14.11 16.27
N LEU A 365 1.08 13.01 15.60
CA LEU A 365 2.25 12.19 15.93
C LEU A 365 3.38 12.30 14.92
N ASN A 366 4.60 12.01 15.39
CA ASN A 366 5.60 11.52 14.46
C ASN A 366 5.21 10.11 14.05
N GLU A 367 5.55 9.73 12.84
CA GLU A 367 5.22 8.41 12.33
C GLU A 367 6.49 7.64 11.97
N TRP A 368 6.60 6.41 12.49
CA TRP A 368 7.65 5.49 12.10
C TRP A 368 7.58 5.17 10.60
N CYS A 369 8.73 5.23 9.93
CA CYS A 369 8.93 4.64 8.61
C CYS A 369 9.79 3.37 8.72
N TYR A 370 9.77 2.54 7.68
CA TYR A 370 10.60 1.34 7.61
C TYR A 370 12.11 1.66 7.68
N ASP A 371 12.55 2.71 6.99
CA ASP A 371 13.94 2.97 6.65
C ASP A 371 14.88 3.15 7.86
N TRP A 372 16.11 2.67 7.70
CA TRP A 372 17.24 3.16 8.50
C TRP A 372 17.58 4.57 8.07
N PHE A 373 17.72 5.49 9.04
CA PHE A 373 18.04 6.89 8.77
C PHE A 373 19.45 7.03 8.21
N ASN A 374 19.56 7.68 7.04
CA ASN A 374 20.82 8.02 6.40
C ASN A 374 20.62 9.26 5.50
N ASP A 375 21.73 9.84 5.03
CA ASP A 375 21.71 10.91 4.04
C ASP A 375 21.16 10.42 2.69
N TYR A 376 20.46 11.30 1.96
CA TYR A 376 20.00 11.00 0.62
C TYR A 376 21.18 10.96 -0.35
N SER A 377 21.20 9.94 -1.22
CA SER A 377 22.16 9.85 -2.31
C SER A 377 21.78 10.84 -3.40
N ALA A 378 22.73 11.66 -3.86
CA ALA A 378 22.49 12.53 -5.01
C ALA A 378 22.16 11.69 -6.27
N GLY A 379 21.13 12.09 -7.01
CA GLY A 379 20.72 11.46 -8.27
C GLY A 379 19.31 10.89 -8.22
N THR A 380 19.02 10.03 -9.21
CA THR A 380 17.74 9.33 -9.36
C THR A 380 17.82 7.95 -8.73
N VAL A 381 16.84 7.62 -7.89
CA VAL A 381 16.68 6.30 -7.27
C VAL A 381 15.28 5.75 -7.57
N THR A 382 15.17 4.42 -7.60
CA THR A 382 13.91 3.71 -7.86
C THR A 382 13.57 2.86 -6.64
N ASP A 383 12.34 3.01 -6.14
CA ASP A 383 11.81 2.31 -4.96
C ASP A 383 12.78 2.23 -3.77
N PRO A 384 13.33 3.37 -3.28
CA PRO A 384 14.30 3.35 -2.20
C PRO A 384 13.67 2.83 -0.89
N ILE A 385 14.33 1.85 -0.28
CA ILE A 385 13.96 1.23 1.00
C ILE A 385 14.92 1.60 2.15
N GLY A 386 15.70 2.67 1.95
CA GLY A 386 16.68 3.17 2.91
C GLY A 386 17.98 2.39 2.93
N ALA A 387 18.84 2.68 3.93
CA ALA A 387 20.09 1.97 4.11
C ALA A 387 19.85 0.52 4.57
N THR A 388 20.78 -0.40 4.26
CA THR A 388 20.68 -1.81 4.66
C THR A 388 20.91 -2.04 6.16
N SER A 389 21.50 -1.07 6.86
CA SER A 389 21.74 -1.07 8.31
C SER A 389 21.83 0.36 8.83
N GLY A 390 21.61 0.55 10.13
CA GLY A 390 21.73 1.85 10.79
C GLY A 390 21.59 1.74 12.30
N SER A 391 21.67 2.88 12.98
CA SER A 391 21.49 2.98 14.45
C SER A 391 20.14 3.58 14.84
N ALA A 392 19.43 4.21 13.91
CA ALA A 392 18.16 4.89 14.14
C ALA A 392 17.22 4.71 12.95
N ARG A 393 15.93 4.53 13.22
CA ARG A 393 14.87 4.44 12.20
C ARG A 393 14.31 5.83 11.93
N VAL A 394 13.85 6.04 10.71
CA VAL A 394 13.24 7.29 10.27
C VAL A 394 11.91 7.51 10.99
N ARG A 395 11.64 8.77 11.35
CA ARG A 395 10.31 9.27 11.72
C ARG A 395 9.96 10.55 10.96
N ARG A 396 8.69 10.70 10.58
CA ARG A 396 8.19 11.83 9.75
C ARG A 396 6.96 12.50 10.36
N GLY A 397 6.50 13.60 9.75
CA GLY A 397 5.23 14.27 10.07
C GLY A 397 5.29 15.41 11.09
N GLY A 398 6.28 15.39 11.98
CA GLY A 398 6.27 16.30 13.13
C GLY A 398 5.39 15.73 14.23
N ASN A 399 4.80 16.55 15.11
CA ASN A 399 3.91 16.11 16.19
C ASN A 399 3.28 17.33 16.91
N TRP A 400 2.41 17.02 17.86
CA TRP A 400 1.63 17.97 18.65
C TRP A 400 2.40 18.88 19.62
N PHE A 401 3.70 18.65 19.90
CA PHE A 401 4.44 19.38 20.95
C PHE A 401 5.62 20.22 20.44
N ILE A 402 5.90 20.21 19.13
CA ILE A 402 7.01 20.96 18.54
C ILE A 402 6.52 22.03 17.55
N SER A 403 7.43 22.93 17.18
CA SER A 403 7.12 24.07 16.32
C SER A 403 6.66 23.66 14.93
N LYS A 404 5.87 24.54 14.32
CA LYS A 404 5.36 24.41 12.95
C LYS A 404 6.43 24.11 11.90
N GLU A 405 7.68 24.53 12.12
CA GLU A 405 8.79 24.29 11.18
C GLU A 405 9.06 22.79 10.97
N PHE A 406 8.71 21.94 11.94
CA PHE A 406 8.93 20.50 11.86
C PHE A 406 7.76 19.73 11.23
N MET A 407 6.65 20.39 10.91
CA MET A 407 5.46 19.77 10.28
C MET A 407 5.56 19.72 8.75
N ARG A 408 6.67 20.19 8.19
CA ARG A 408 6.94 20.21 6.75
C ARG A 408 6.95 18.80 6.17
N CYS A 409 6.44 18.63 4.95
CA CYS A 409 6.52 17.37 4.22
C CYS A 409 7.96 16.83 4.11
N ALA A 410 8.96 17.71 3.94
CA ALA A 410 10.37 17.32 3.88
C ALA A 410 11.05 17.17 5.25
N SER A 411 10.39 17.56 6.35
CA SER A 411 10.97 17.43 7.68
C SER A 411 11.16 15.97 8.01
N ARG A 412 12.38 15.60 8.41
CA ARG A 412 12.76 14.24 8.72
C ARG A 412 13.50 14.20 10.04
N GLY A 413 13.17 13.21 10.86
CA GLY A 413 13.86 12.91 12.09
C GLY A 413 14.22 11.44 12.15
N SER A 414 14.95 11.07 13.18
CA SER A 414 15.17 9.68 13.52
C SER A 414 15.24 9.49 15.02
N THR A 415 15.11 8.26 15.45
CA THR A 415 15.41 7.84 16.82
C THR A 415 15.71 6.35 16.84
N ILE A 416 16.28 5.85 17.94
CA ILE A 416 16.59 4.43 18.11
C ILE A 416 15.29 3.60 18.03
N PRO A 417 15.30 2.41 17.40
CA PRO A 417 14.08 1.63 17.14
C PRO A 417 13.31 1.24 18.41
N SER A 418 13.99 1.10 19.55
CA SER A 418 13.40 0.80 20.86
C SER A 418 12.71 2.00 21.53
N THR A 419 12.70 3.18 20.89
CA THR A 419 12.05 4.37 21.46
C THR A 419 10.54 4.18 21.48
N SER A 420 9.93 4.43 22.63
CA SER A 420 8.48 4.45 22.82
C SER A 420 8.13 5.71 23.63
N VAL A 421 7.44 6.66 23.00
CA VAL A 421 7.13 7.99 23.57
C VAL A 421 5.73 8.46 23.15
N SER A 422 5.17 9.45 23.85
CA SER A 422 3.78 9.92 23.66
C SER A 422 3.52 10.76 22.41
N ASN A 423 4.54 10.93 21.58
CA ASN A 423 4.53 11.78 20.38
C ASN A 423 5.07 11.03 19.15
N LEU A 424 5.11 9.69 19.22
CA LEU A 424 5.56 8.81 18.16
C LEU A 424 4.63 7.60 18.06
N GLY A 425 4.05 7.43 16.88
CA GLY A 425 3.23 6.30 16.47
C GLY A 425 3.60 5.89 15.05
N PHE A 426 2.61 5.48 14.25
CA PHE A 426 2.83 5.06 12.86
C PHE A 426 1.52 5.03 12.09
N ARG A 427 1.62 4.91 10.77
CA ARG A 427 0.51 4.57 9.88
C ARG A 427 0.84 3.34 9.05
N LEU A 428 -0.21 2.77 8.47
CA LEU A 428 -0.11 1.57 7.66
C LEU A 428 0.20 1.90 6.21
N CYS A 429 0.91 0.99 5.55
CA CYS A 429 1.11 0.92 4.11
C CYS A 429 0.93 -0.54 3.66
N ARG A 430 0.55 -0.78 2.41
CA ARG A 430 0.63 -2.10 1.76
C ARG A 430 0.70 -1.94 0.25
N ALA A 431 1.28 -2.92 -0.45
CA ALA A 431 1.25 -2.93 -1.91
C ALA A 431 -0.21 -2.93 -2.42
N ALA A 432 -0.46 -2.31 -3.58
CA ALA A 432 -1.74 -2.44 -4.25
C ALA A 432 -2.00 -3.91 -4.66
N ASP A 433 -3.28 -4.28 -4.69
CA ASP A 433 -3.72 -5.64 -5.00
C ASP A 433 -3.61 -5.97 -6.50
#